data_AF-A0A255RB47-F1
#
_entry.id   AF-A0A255RB47-F1
#
_cell.length_a   1.000
_cell.length_b   1.000
_cell.length_c   1.000
_cell.angle_alpha   90.00
_cell.angle_beta   90.00
_cell.angle_gamma   90.00
#
_symmetry.space_group_name_H-M   'P 1'
#
loop_
_entity.id
_entity.type
_entity.pdbx_description
1 polymer ?
#
loop_
_entity_poly.entity_id
_entity_poly.type
_entity_poly.pdbx_seq_one_letter_code
_entity_poly.pdbx_strand_id
1 'polypeptide(L)'
;MCGITGAVWLDDRKAVDQHLLSKMTDAITHRGPDDDGHWIAPHQVDGQGRAYGIALGFRRLSIIDVAGAAQPLGNEDGGVQIIFNGEIYNYKTLRRRLEGNGHRFQTDGDGETIVHLYEDLATDCFAELNGMFAIALWDRRRSRLVLARDRIGQKPVYYAFDGQRLVFGSELKCLAAVEGVCTELDPAAIDEFLTYQYVPHPGTIWKGVRKLPPGHFLVFEKGNLSVHRYWDFDPTVEKQITRQQAVETLRELLTDSVRYRLQSDVPLGSFLSGGIDSSLITAIAAAQRDEPIRTFSIGFPVADFDETHYAAQVAAHLKTDHKRFEVQPSGAQVIEKLVWHFDEPFGDSSAVPTWYLSELTRREVTVALSGDGGDELFAGYERYRALWLSVRLRRMFPIHRMPGIGLVQRLPDSNKQYSIMRRAKRFFEALEQPEARRYLNWLQIFPERMRAELYTDDFVEQLPGEDPFEFLDSVWQRSDGRDVVSRASISDLLSYLPCDLCTKVDVASMAHSLEVRQPMLDHRVVEFAASLPVDLKFRGRRGKLLLEDAFGDMIPRSIFHRRKMGFGIPIGQWFRDELKPMVHETLLGPDARIAPYFRREVVEKLVGQHERMENNHGYRLWNLLILEQWLRQWN
;
A
#
# COMPACT_ATOMS: atom_id res chain seq x y z
N MET A 1 -3.60 -15.53 2.63
CA MET A 1 -4.10 -14.40 1.83
C MET A 1 -4.66 -14.87 0.51
N CYS A 2 -5.85 -14.38 0.18
CA CYS A 2 -6.68 -14.93 -0.85
C CYS A 2 -6.89 -13.91 -1.99
N GLY A 3 -7.78 -14.21 -2.90
CA GLY A 3 -8.30 -13.26 -3.89
C GLY A 3 -9.82 -13.37 -3.96
N ILE A 4 -10.50 -12.22 -4.04
CA ILE A 4 -11.96 -12.15 -4.18
C ILE A 4 -12.33 -11.48 -5.50
N THR A 5 -13.41 -11.92 -6.13
CA THR A 5 -14.00 -11.26 -7.29
C THR A 5 -15.48 -11.62 -7.43
N GLY A 6 -16.24 -10.84 -8.19
CA GLY A 6 -17.64 -11.13 -8.42
C GLY A 6 -18.39 -9.99 -9.07
N ALA A 7 -19.70 -10.16 -9.20
CA ALA A 7 -20.57 -9.14 -9.76
C ALA A 7 -22.03 -9.31 -9.31
N VAL A 8 -22.75 -8.19 -9.26
CA VAL A 8 -24.22 -8.15 -9.22
C VAL A 8 -24.71 -7.49 -10.50
N TRP A 9 -25.74 -8.04 -11.13
CA TRP A 9 -26.36 -7.45 -12.32
C TRP A 9 -27.89 -7.37 -12.18
N LEU A 10 -28.46 -6.34 -12.81
CA LEU A 10 -29.90 -6.08 -12.93
C LEU A 10 -30.45 -6.48 -14.30
N ASP A 11 -29.56 -6.67 -15.28
CA ASP A 11 -29.88 -7.03 -16.67
C ASP A 11 -29.16 -8.34 -17.02
N ASP A 12 -29.91 -9.39 -17.37
CA ASP A 12 -29.37 -10.71 -17.70
C ASP A 12 -28.45 -10.69 -18.92
N ARG A 13 -28.54 -9.68 -19.79
CA ARG A 13 -27.59 -9.50 -20.90
C ARG A 13 -26.18 -9.16 -20.42
N LYS A 14 -26.04 -8.71 -19.18
CA LYS A 14 -24.77 -8.43 -18.52
C LYS A 14 -24.39 -9.52 -17.49
N ALA A 15 -25.09 -10.65 -17.48
CA ALA A 15 -24.83 -11.71 -16.52
C ALA A 15 -23.36 -12.16 -16.51
N VAL A 16 -22.86 -12.45 -15.32
CA VAL A 16 -21.56 -13.13 -15.15
C VAL A 16 -21.86 -14.62 -15.01
N ASP A 17 -21.59 -15.36 -16.07
CA ASP A 17 -21.72 -16.81 -16.08
C ASP A 17 -20.50 -17.50 -15.44
N GLN A 18 -20.58 -18.82 -15.33
CA GLN A 18 -19.51 -19.64 -14.75
C GLN A 18 -18.17 -19.47 -15.48
N HIS A 19 -18.20 -19.31 -16.81
CA HIS A 19 -16.98 -19.20 -17.61
C HIS A 19 -16.29 -17.86 -17.36
N LEU A 20 -17.05 -16.76 -17.35
CA LEU A 20 -16.52 -15.45 -17.03
C LEU A 20 -16.03 -15.37 -15.58
N LEU A 21 -16.78 -15.91 -14.62
CA LEU A 21 -16.34 -15.95 -13.22
C LEU A 21 -15.03 -16.74 -13.06
N SER A 22 -14.90 -17.88 -13.77
CA SER A 22 -13.67 -18.68 -13.77
C SER A 22 -12.48 -17.87 -14.31
N LYS A 23 -12.64 -17.16 -15.44
CA LYS A 23 -11.60 -16.26 -15.95
C LYS A 23 -11.19 -15.18 -14.94
N MET A 24 -12.15 -14.59 -14.25
CA MET A 24 -11.88 -13.57 -13.22
C MET A 24 -11.10 -14.15 -12.04
N THR A 25 -11.40 -15.38 -11.61
CA THR A 25 -10.65 -16.08 -10.56
C THR A 25 -9.30 -16.61 -11.03
N ASP A 26 -9.17 -17.02 -12.29
CA ASP A 26 -7.92 -17.53 -12.87
C ASP A 26 -6.86 -16.44 -12.93
N ALA A 27 -7.26 -15.21 -13.26
CA ALA A 27 -6.39 -14.04 -13.32
C ALA A 27 -5.68 -13.75 -11.98
N ILE A 28 -6.23 -14.20 -10.86
CA ILE A 28 -5.71 -13.94 -9.49
C ILE A 28 -5.25 -15.21 -8.77
N THR A 29 -4.98 -16.30 -9.51
CA THR A 29 -4.52 -17.58 -8.94
C THR A 29 -3.25 -17.44 -8.11
N HIS A 30 -2.33 -16.54 -8.49
CA HIS A 30 -1.09 -16.29 -7.74
C HIS A 30 -1.35 -15.87 -6.29
N ARG A 31 -2.49 -15.23 -6.01
CA ARG A 31 -2.83 -14.83 -4.63
C ARG A 31 -3.19 -16.04 -3.79
N GLY A 32 -3.97 -16.97 -4.34
CA GLY A 32 -4.50 -18.14 -3.63
C GLY A 32 -4.45 -19.39 -4.50
N PRO A 33 -3.31 -20.10 -4.52
CA PRO A 33 -3.11 -21.27 -5.37
C PRO A 33 -3.64 -22.58 -4.78
N ASP A 34 -4.08 -22.59 -3.51
CA ASP A 34 -4.37 -23.83 -2.78
C ASP A 34 -5.77 -24.37 -3.08
N ASP A 35 -6.73 -23.49 -3.35
CA ASP A 35 -8.14 -23.84 -3.60
C ASP A 35 -8.87 -22.72 -4.36
N ASP A 36 -10.02 -23.05 -4.95
CA ASP A 36 -10.97 -22.09 -5.50
C ASP A 36 -12.42 -22.41 -5.23
N GLY A 37 -13.25 -21.37 -5.27
CA GLY A 37 -14.68 -21.50 -5.03
C GLY A 37 -15.48 -20.50 -5.83
N HIS A 38 -16.62 -20.97 -6.35
CA HIS A 38 -17.57 -20.18 -7.12
C HIS A 38 -18.98 -20.38 -6.57
N TRP A 39 -19.73 -19.29 -6.49
CA TRP A 39 -21.15 -19.32 -6.15
C TRP A 39 -21.90 -18.35 -7.05
N ILE A 40 -22.90 -18.85 -7.77
CA ILE A 40 -23.71 -18.06 -8.70
C ILE A 40 -25.19 -18.28 -8.38
N ALA A 41 -25.92 -17.19 -8.22
CA ALA A 41 -27.38 -17.18 -8.15
C ALA A 41 -27.90 -16.23 -9.25
N PRO A 42 -28.20 -16.75 -10.46
CA PRO A 42 -28.40 -15.92 -11.65
C PRO A 42 -29.77 -15.25 -11.71
N HIS A 43 -30.76 -15.82 -11.02
CA HIS A 43 -32.12 -15.32 -10.99
C HIS A 43 -32.61 -15.28 -9.55
N GLN A 44 -32.60 -14.08 -8.99
CA GLN A 44 -33.16 -13.75 -7.70
C GLN A 44 -34.16 -12.61 -7.89
N VAL A 45 -35.12 -12.50 -6.97
CA VAL A 45 -36.16 -11.47 -7.02
C VAL A 45 -36.17 -10.73 -5.69
N ASP A 46 -36.08 -9.41 -5.72
CA ASP A 46 -36.14 -8.60 -4.50
C ASP A 46 -37.59 -8.44 -4.00
N GLY A 47 -37.76 -7.85 -2.81
CA GLY A 47 -39.09 -7.58 -2.26
C GLY A 47 -39.96 -6.61 -3.09
N GLN A 48 -39.43 -6.04 -4.17
CA GLN A 48 -40.14 -5.16 -5.11
C GLN A 48 -40.39 -5.84 -6.47
N GLY A 49 -40.06 -7.13 -6.61
CA GLY A 49 -40.25 -7.87 -7.86
C GLY A 49 -39.17 -7.65 -8.92
N ARG A 50 -38.04 -6.98 -8.59
CA ARG A 50 -36.94 -6.78 -9.53
C ARG A 50 -36.06 -8.02 -9.58
N ALA A 51 -35.75 -8.46 -10.80
CA ALA A 51 -34.80 -9.51 -11.04
C ALA A 51 -33.36 -8.99 -10.90
N TYR A 52 -32.50 -9.81 -10.31
CA TYR A 52 -31.06 -9.60 -10.29
C TYR A 52 -30.34 -10.95 -10.26
N GLY A 53 -29.07 -10.95 -10.64
CA GLY A 53 -28.17 -12.06 -10.42
C GLY A 53 -26.91 -11.63 -9.65
N ILE A 54 -26.29 -12.59 -8.98
CA ILE A 54 -25.09 -12.43 -8.17
C ILE A 54 -24.12 -13.57 -8.46
N ALA A 55 -22.84 -13.24 -8.54
CA ALA A 55 -21.73 -14.18 -8.65
C ALA A 55 -20.63 -13.79 -7.66
N LEU A 56 -20.11 -14.76 -6.91
CA LEU A 56 -18.99 -14.65 -5.98
C LEU A 56 -17.93 -15.69 -6.34
N GLY A 57 -16.69 -15.25 -6.55
CA GLY A 57 -15.55 -16.08 -6.91
C GLY A 57 -14.36 -15.85 -5.98
N PHE A 58 -13.66 -16.92 -5.64
CA PHE A 58 -12.63 -16.93 -4.62
C PHE A 58 -11.41 -17.76 -5.02
N ARG A 59 -10.22 -17.31 -4.61
CA ARG A 59 -8.94 -18.03 -4.67
C ARG A 59 -8.33 -18.08 -3.28
N ARG A 60 -8.01 -19.26 -2.76
CA ARG A 60 -7.60 -19.47 -1.37
C ARG A 60 -6.09 -19.68 -1.22
N LEU A 61 -5.49 -19.02 -0.24
CA LEU A 61 -4.23 -19.46 0.38
C LEU A 61 -4.56 -19.89 1.80
N SER A 62 -4.38 -21.17 2.10
CA SER A 62 -4.80 -21.79 3.35
C SER A 62 -3.79 -21.51 4.46
N ILE A 63 -4.23 -20.77 5.49
CA ILE A 63 -3.37 -20.34 6.62
C ILE A 63 -3.97 -20.71 7.97
N ILE A 64 -5.27 -20.46 8.15
CA ILE A 64 -6.05 -20.86 9.32
C ILE A 64 -7.13 -21.83 8.86
N ASP A 65 -7.36 -22.88 9.65
CA ASP A 65 -8.37 -23.91 9.39
C ASP A 65 -8.23 -24.46 7.96
N VAL A 66 -7.05 -24.98 7.65
CA VAL A 66 -6.64 -25.42 6.31
C VAL A 66 -7.67 -26.36 5.67
N ALA A 67 -8.36 -27.19 6.45
CA ALA A 67 -9.33 -28.15 5.95
C ALA A 67 -10.80 -27.64 5.94
N GLY A 68 -11.19 -26.74 6.85
CA GLY A 68 -12.60 -26.40 7.10
C GLY A 68 -13.09 -25.07 6.53
N ALA A 69 -12.21 -24.10 6.30
CA ALA A 69 -12.60 -22.72 5.95
C ALA A 69 -12.65 -22.43 4.43
N ALA A 70 -13.32 -23.29 3.66
CA ALA A 70 -13.56 -23.04 2.23
C ALA A 70 -14.51 -21.84 2.04
N GLN A 71 -14.33 -21.10 0.93
CA GLN A 71 -15.20 -19.97 0.58
C GLN A 71 -15.59 -20.05 -0.90
N PRO A 72 -16.79 -19.59 -1.31
CA PRO A 72 -17.77 -18.82 -0.54
C PRO A 72 -18.36 -19.56 0.66
N LEU A 73 -18.48 -18.85 1.79
CA LEU A 73 -18.99 -19.37 3.06
C LEU A 73 -20.38 -18.78 3.34
N GLY A 74 -21.30 -19.57 3.89
CA GLY A 74 -22.65 -19.10 4.24
C GLY A 74 -23.01 -19.32 5.70
N ASN A 75 -24.05 -18.62 6.16
CA ASN A 75 -24.73 -18.95 7.41
C ASN A 75 -25.57 -20.23 7.26
N GLU A 76 -26.20 -20.71 8.34
CA GLU A 76 -26.88 -22.00 8.41
C GLU A 76 -28.04 -22.16 7.42
N ASP A 77 -28.71 -21.06 7.04
CA ASP A 77 -29.82 -21.05 6.08
C ASP A 77 -29.43 -20.53 4.67
N GLY A 78 -28.14 -20.22 4.48
CA GLY A 78 -27.58 -19.63 3.27
C GLY A 78 -28.16 -18.26 2.90
N GLY A 79 -28.82 -17.57 3.84
CA GLY A 79 -29.32 -16.20 3.69
C GLY A 79 -28.22 -15.15 3.60
N VAL A 80 -27.04 -15.43 4.15
CA VAL A 80 -25.83 -14.63 4.01
C VAL A 80 -24.75 -15.49 3.36
N GLN A 81 -24.06 -14.93 2.36
CA GLN A 81 -22.91 -15.55 1.69
C GLN A 81 -21.73 -14.58 1.71
N ILE A 82 -20.52 -15.06 2.00
CA ILE A 82 -19.31 -14.24 2.09
C ILE A 82 -18.17 -14.85 1.29
N ILE A 83 -17.39 -13.97 0.66
CA ILE A 83 -15.99 -14.21 0.32
C ILE A 83 -15.16 -13.10 0.95
N PHE A 84 -14.01 -13.42 1.53
CA PHE A 84 -13.10 -12.42 2.09
C PHE A 84 -11.64 -12.82 1.94
N ASN A 85 -10.84 -11.81 1.62
CA ASN A 85 -9.40 -11.87 1.52
C ASN A 85 -8.79 -11.10 2.69
N GLY A 86 -8.28 -11.80 3.70
CA GLY A 86 -7.83 -11.14 4.92
C GLY A 86 -7.54 -12.09 6.07
N GLU A 87 -7.41 -11.49 7.25
CA GLU A 87 -7.25 -12.15 8.54
C GLU A 87 -7.91 -11.26 9.61
N ILE A 88 -8.86 -11.81 10.38
CA ILE A 88 -9.52 -11.15 11.51
C ILE A 88 -8.87 -11.61 12.81
N TYR A 89 -7.84 -10.89 13.26
CA TYR A 89 -7.02 -11.29 14.39
C TYR A 89 -7.77 -11.43 15.73
N ASN A 90 -8.87 -10.70 15.93
CA ASN A 90 -9.69 -10.80 17.15
C ASN A 90 -10.85 -11.81 17.05
N TYR A 91 -10.90 -12.65 16.02
CA TYR A 91 -12.04 -13.55 15.77
C TYR A 91 -12.35 -14.47 16.95
N LYS A 92 -11.36 -15.03 17.65
CA LYS A 92 -11.60 -15.90 18.83
C LYS A 92 -12.35 -15.21 19.97
N THR A 93 -12.16 -13.90 20.13
CA THR A 93 -12.90 -13.13 21.14
C THR A 93 -14.32 -12.84 20.67
N LEU A 94 -14.49 -12.48 19.40
CA LEU A 94 -15.80 -12.24 18.79
C LEU A 94 -16.64 -13.52 18.75
N ARG A 95 -16.05 -14.66 18.36
CA ARG A 95 -16.68 -15.98 18.32
C ARG A 95 -17.24 -16.38 19.68
N ARG A 96 -16.46 -16.27 20.77
CA ARG A 96 -16.96 -16.55 22.13
C ARG A 96 -18.18 -15.69 22.51
N ARG A 97 -18.22 -14.43 22.07
CA ARG A 97 -19.39 -13.55 22.26
C ARG A 97 -20.59 -14.05 21.46
N LEU A 98 -20.39 -14.40 20.20
CA LEU A 98 -21.44 -14.87 19.28
C LEU A 98 -22.02 -16.22 19.70
N GLU A 99 -21.17 -17.18 20.12
CA GLU A 99 -21.61 -18.46 20.69
C GLU A 99 -22.45 -18.24 21.96
N GLY A 100 -22.06 -17.27 22.81
CA GLY A 100 -22.85 -16.84 23.96
C GLY A 100 -24.22 -16.24 23.60
N ASN A 101 -24.36 -15.69 22.40
CA ASN A 101 -25.62 -15.18 21.84
C ASN A 101 -26.44 -16.26 21.10
N GLY A 102 -25.94 -17.49 21.00
CA GLY A 102 -26.64 -18.63 20.41
C GLY A 102 -26.26 -18.99 18.97
N HIS A 103 -25.30 -18.29 18.37
CA HIS A 103 -24.76 -18.63 17.04
C HIS A 103 -24.03 -19.97 17.05
N ARG A 104 -24.10 -20.72 15.94
CA ARG A 104 -23.47 -22.04 15.81
C ARG A 104 -22.48 -22.06 14.65
N PHE A 105 -21.22 -22.25 15.00
CA PHE A 105 -20.13 -22.29 14.04
C PHE A 105 -19.94 -23.70 13.45
N GLN A 106 -19.69 -23.77 12.15
CA GLN A 106 -19.37 -24.96 11.38
C GLN A 106 -17.86 -25.09 11.09
N THR A 107 -17.14 -23.97 11.14
CA THR A 107 -15.71 -23.85 10.82
C THR A 107 -14.92 -23.30 12.01
N ASP A 108 -13.60 -23.49 11.98
CA ASP A 108 -12.69 -22.88 12.95
C ASP A 108 -11.95 -21.65 12.41
N GLY A 109 -12.28 -21.27 11.17
CA GLY A 109 -11.84 -20.06 10.51
C GLY A 109 -12.44 -18.77 11.07
N ASP A 110 -11.79 -17.68 10.73
CA ASP A 110 -12.19 -16.31 11.06
C ASP A 110 -13.34 -15.79 10.19
N GLY A 111 -13.49 -16.30 8.97
CA GLY A 111 -14.55 -15.90 8.03
C GLY A 111 -15.98 -16.04 8.56
N GLU A 112 -16.29 -17.15 9.24
CA GLU A 112 -17.63 -17.40 9.79
C GLU A 112 -18.01 -16.42 10.89
N THR A 113 -17.00 -15.91 11.62
CA THR A 113 -17.21 -14.87 12.63
C THR A 113 -17.78 -13.61 12.00
N ILE A 114 -17.37 -13.26 10.78
CA ILE A 114 -17.90 -12.08 10.06
C ILE A 114 -19.37 -12.28 9.70
N VAL A 115 -19.75 -13.48 9.27
CA VAL A 115 -21.12 -13.83 8.88
C VAL A 115 -22.08 -13.59 10.04
N HIS A 116 -21.82 -14.23 11.18
CA HIS A 116 -22.67 -14.10 12.36
C HIS A 116 -22.65 -12.71 12.98
N LEU A 117 -21.50 -12.01 12.90
CA LEU A 117 -21.42 -10.63 13.37
C LEU A 117 -22.24 -9.67 12.50
N TYR A 118 -22.32 -9.92 11.18
CA TYR A 118 -23.20 -9.18 10.29
C TYR A 118 -24.68 -9.48 10.56
N GLU A 119 -25.03 -10.70 10.98
CA GLU A 119 -26.41 -11.02 11.38
C GLU A 119 -26.86 -10.19 12.60
N ASP A 120 -25.98 -10.03 13.59
CA ASP A 120 -26.26 -9.27 14.81
C ASP A 120 -26.22 -7.74 14.58
N LEU A 121 -25.26 -7.24 13.79
CA LEU A 121 -24.92 -5.81 13.72
C LEU A 121 -25.09 -5.18 12.34
N ALA A 122 -25.47 -5.95 11.32
CA ALA A 122 -25.43 -5.51 9.93
C ALA A 122 -24.07 -4.88 9.58
N THR A 123 -24.04 -3.72 8.91
CA THR A 123 -22.80 -3.04 8.50
C THR A 123 -21.99 -2.46 9.65
N ASP A 124 -22.57 -2.34 10.85
CA ASP A 124 -21.84 -1.87 12.03
C ASP A 124 -20.82 -2.91 12.51
N CYS A 125 -20.94 -4.17 12.04
CA CYS A 125 -19.98 -5.24 12.32
C CYS A 125 -18.53 -4.88 11.96
N PHE A 126 -18.30 -4.07 10.92
CA PHE A 126 -16.94 -3.74 10.45
C PHE A 126 -16.14 -2.93 11.48
N ALA A 127 -16.84 -2.17 12.34
CA ALA A 127 -16.20 -1.43 13.44
C ALA A 127 -15.65 -2.36 14.53
N GLU A 128 -16.13 -3.59 14.65
CA GLU A 128 -15.70 -4.56 15.66
C GLU A 128 -14.50 -5.40 15.20
N LEU A 129 -14.21 -5.42 13.89
CA LEU A 129 -13.15 -6.26 13.32
C LEU A 129 -11.77 -5.66 13.58
N ASN A 130 -10.84 -6.42 14.16
CA ASN A 130 -9.41 -6.09 14.15
C ASN A 130 -8.69 -7.00 13.16
N GLY A 131 -8.35 -6.48 11.99
CA GLY A 131 -7.81 -7.29 10.91
C GLY A 131 -7.32 -6.48 9.72
N MET A 132 -6.73 -7.19 8.77
CA MET A 132 -6.56 -6.73 7.39
C MET A 132 -7.53 -7.51 6.53
N PHE A 133 -8.36 -6.86 5.72
CA PHE A 133 -9.43 -7.55 5.02
C PHE A 133 -9.98 -6.76 3.83
N ALA A 134 -10.39 -7.53 2.83
CA ALA A 134 -11.30 -7.15 1.76
C ALA A 134 -12.45 -8.17 1.79
N ILE A 135 -13.67 -7.71 2.04
CA ILE A 135 -14.87 -8.55 2.21
C ILE A 135 -15.85 -8.26 1.08
N ALA A 136 -16.48 -9.30 0.53
CA ALA A 136 -17.71 -9.20 -0.24
C ALA A 136 -18.77 -10.12 0.37
N LEU A 137 -19.89 -9.52 0.80
CA LEU A 137 -20.98 -10.20 1.50
C LEU A 137 -22.29 -9.96 0.76
N TRP A 138 -22.99 -11.05 0.44
CA TRP A 138 -24.33 -11.04 -0.13
C TRP A 138 -25.37 -11.37 0.94
N ASP A 139 -26.27 -10.43 1.21
CA ASP A 139 -27.43 -10.59 2.08
C ASP A 139 -28.68 -10.80 1.21
N ARG A 140 -29.11 -12.06 1.10
CA ARG A 140 -30.24 -12.46 0.26
C ARG A 140 -31.55 -11.85 0.75
N ARG A 141 -31.75 -11.75 2.07
CA ARG A 141 -32.99 -11.22 2.67
C ARG A 141 -33.18 -9.75 2.31
N ARG A 142 -32.08 -8.99 2.26
CA ARG A 142 -32.10 -7.57 1.87
C ARG A 142 -31.85 -7.33 0.39
N SER A 143 -31.49 -8.36 -0.38
CA SER A 143 -31.04 -8.23 -1.77
C SER A 143 -29.90 -7.20 -1.90
N ARG A 144 -28.88 -7.39 -1.06
CA ARG A 144 -27.81 -6.41 -0.81
C ARG A 144 -26.43 -7.05 -0.96
N LEU A 145 -25.59 -6.44 -1.78
CA LEU A 145 -24.14 -6.70 -1.78
C LEU A 145 -23.44 -5.63 -0.93
N VAL A 146 -22.56 -6.07 -0.04
CA VAL A 146 -21.69 -5.21 0.75
C VAL A 146 -20.24 -5.55 0.43
N LEU A 147 -19.46 -4.56 0.01
CA LEU A 147 -18.00 -4.67 -0.11
C LEU A 147 -17.36 -3.88 1.02
N ALA A 148 -16.42 -4.43 1.78
CA ALA A 148 -15.75 -3.69 2.86
C ALA A 148 -14.23 -3.83 2.78
N ARG A 149 -13.53 -2.73 3.07
CA ARG A 149 -12.06 -2.65 3.09
C ARG A 149 -11.57 -2.30 4.49
N ASP A 150 -10.47 -2.90 4.93
CA ASP A 150 -9.89 -2.62 6.24
C ASP A 150 -9.49 -1.15 6.43
N ARG A 151 -9.34 -0.77 7.69
CA ARG A 151 -9.10 0.61 8.14
C ARG A 151 -7.92 1.30 7.48
N ILE A 152 -6.84 0.56 7.28
CA ILE A 152 -5.57 1.09 6.76
C ILE A 152 -5.42 0.81 5.26
N GLY A 153 -6.31 0.00 4.68
CA GLY A 153 -6.29 -0.34 3.27
C GLY A 153 -5.20 -1.34 2.90
N GLN A 154 -4.82 -2.22 3.83
CA GLN A 154 -3.85 -3.29 3.60
C GLN A 154 -4.30 -4.27 2.51
N LYS A 155 -5.62 -4.46 2.34
CA LYS A 155 -6.17 -5.30 1.26
C LYS A 155 -6.90 -4.48 0.21
N PRO A 156 -6.69 -4.76 -1.09
CA PRO A 156 -7.31 -4.01 -2.17
C PRO A 156 -8.75 -4.46 -2.43
N VAL A 157 -9.59 -3.49 -2.83
CA VAL A 157 -10.93 -3.72 -3.38
C VAL A 157 -11.15 -2.72 -4.51
N TYR A 158 -11.30 -3.23 -5.72
CA TYR A 158 -11.63 -2.47 -6.93
C TYR A 158 -13.06 -2.76 -7.33
N TYR A 159 -13.75 -1.76 -7.87
CA TYR A 159 -15.12 -1.91 -8.36
C TYR A 159 -15.44 -0.97 -9.51
N ALA A 160 -16.40 -1.38 -10.34
CA ALA A 160 -16.96 -0.57 -11.42
C ALA A 160 -18.48 -0.79 -11.49
N PHE A 161 -19.24 0.29 -11.71
CA PHE A 161 -20.68 0.25 -11.83
C PHE A 161 -21.16 1.03 -13.05
N ASP A 162 -21.89 0.37 -13.95
CA ASP A 162 -22.38 0.96 -15.20
C ASP A 162 -23.88 1.29 -15.19
N GLY A 163 -24.51 1.29 -14.00
CA GLY A 163 -25.96 1.46 -13.83
C GLY A 163 -26.76 0.17 -13.89
N GLN A 164 -26.22 -0.90 -14.51
CA GLN A 164 -26.89 -2.20 -14.66
C GLN A 164 -26.10 -3.35 -14.03
N ARG A 165 -24.79 -3.21 -13.94
CA ARG A 165 -23.90 -4.21 -13.35
C ARG A 165 -22.84 -3.55 -12.50
N LEU A 166 -22.68 -4.08 -11.28
CA LEU A 166 -21.55 -3.81 -10.39
C LEU A 166 -20.60 -5.00 -10.47
N VAL A 167 -19.34 -4.75 -10.83
CA VAL A 167 -18.26 -5.75 -10.85
C VAL A 167 -17.22 -5.36 -9.82
N PHE A 168 -16.61 -6.34 -9.14
CA PHE A 168 -15.55 -6.10 -8.17
C PHE A 168 -14.45 -7.16 -8.18
N GLY A 169 -13.30 -6.82 -7.62
CA GLY A 169 -12.13 -7.70 -7.55
C GLY A 169 -11.05 -7.21 -6.59
N SER A 170 -10.17 -8.12 -6.16
CA SER A 170 -8.95 -7.76 -5.44
C SER A 170 -7.91 -7.08 -6.34
N GLU A 171 -7.96 -7.31 -7.64
CA GLU A 171 -7.00 -6.82 -8.63
C GLU A 171 -7.75 -6.28 -9.86
N LEU A 172 -7.22 -5.27 -10.55
CA LEU A 172 -7.88 -4.65 -11.70
C LEU A 172 -8.03 -5.65 -12.85
N LYS A 173 -7.12 -6.62 -12.98
CA LYS A 173 -7.22 -7.70 -13.98
C LYS A 173 -8.47 -8.57 -13.84
N CYS A 174 -9.08 -8.65 -12.65
CA CYS A 174 -10.41 -9.26 -12.49
C CYS A 174 -11.47 -8.50 -13.30
N LEU A 175 -11.43 -7.18 -13.24
CA LEU A 175 -12.40 -6.31 -13.92
C LEU A 175 -12.10 -6.21 -15.41
N ALA A 176 -10.82 -6.23 -15.80
CA ALA A 176 -10.40 -6.22 -17.20
C ALA A 176 -10.84 -7.48 -17.97
N ALA A 177 -11.09 -8.59 -17.28
CA ALA A 177 -11.68 -9.78 -17.88
C ALA A 177 -13.15 -9.58 -18.32
N VAL A 178 -13.83 -8.55 -17.81
CA VAL A 178 -15.22 -8.23 -18.12
C VAL A 178 -15.29 -7.19 -19.24
N GLU A 179 -15.97 -7.56 -20.33
CA GLU A 179 -16.14 -6.69 -21.49
C GLU A 179 -16.82 -5.36 -21.12
N GLY A 180 -16.26 -4.26 -21.62
CA GLY A 180 -16.79 -2.91 -21.45
C GLY A 180 -16.44 -2.22 -20.13
N VAL A 181 -15.57 -2.80 -19.28
CA VAL A 181 -15.18 -2.19 -17.99
C VAL A 181 -13.87 -1.40 -18.10
N CYS A 182 -12.75 -2.05 -18.40
CA CYS A 182 -11.42 -1.42 -18.50
C CYS A 182 -11.11 -1.05 -19.96
N THR A 183 -11.82 -0.06 -20.51
CA THR A 183 -11.73 0.28 -21.95
C THR A 183 -11.10 1.63 -22.25
N GLU A 184 -11.19 2.59 -21.32
CA GLU A 184 -10.69 3.96 -21.50
C GLU A 184 -9.76 4.34 -20.34
N LEU A 185 -8.62 4.94 -20.66
CA LEU A 185 -7.70 5.46 -19.66
C LEU A 185 -8.23 6.78 -19.08
N ASP A 186 -7.94 7.03 -17.80
CA ASP A 186 -8.23 8.32 -17.17
C ASP A 186 -7.00 9.25 -17.30
N PRO A 187 -7.08 10.36 -18.07
CA PRO A 187 -5.99 11.32 -18.19
C PRO A 187 -5.53 11.87 -16.83
N ALA A 188 -6.45 12.05 -15.88
CA ALA A 188 -6.14 12.51 -14.53
C ALA A 188 -5.24 11.51 -13.80
N ALA A 189 -5.49 10.21 -13.97
CA ALA A 189 -4.70 9.16 -13.32
C ALA A 189 -3.26 9.11 -13.83
N ILE A 190 -3.02 9.41 -15.12
CA ILE A 190 -1.66 9.55 -15.66
C ILE A 190 -0.96 10.74 -14.99
N ASP A 191 -1.64 11.88 -14.83
CA ASP A 191 -1.08 13.06 -14.19
C ASP A 191 -0.78 12.84 -12.69
N GLU A 192 -1.70 12.17 -12.00
CA GLU A 192 -1.53 11.73 -10.61
C GLU A 192 -0.36 10.75 -10.47
N PHE A 193 -0.22 9.79 -11.38
CA PHE A 193 0.92 8.86 -11.39
C PHE A 193 2.25 9.59 -11.55
N LEU A 194 2.36 10.56 -12.46
CA LEU A 194 3.58 11.37 -12.63
C LEU A 194 3.88 12.24 -11.39
N THR A 195 2.85 12.60 -10.62
CA THR A 195 2.96 13.38 -9.39
C THR A 195 3.38 12.52 -8.19
N TYR A 196 2.70 11.40 -7.97
CA TYR A 196 2.80 10.59 -6.76
C TYR A 196 3.61 9.30 -6.92
N GLN A 197 3.87 8.85 -8.16
CA GLN A 197 4.40 7.53 -8.54
C GLN A 197 3.40 6.38 -8.37
N TYR A 198 2.14 6.68 -8.09
CA TYR A 198 1.02 5.75 -8.00
C TYR A 198 -0.26 6.53 -8.29
N VAL A 199 -1.35 5.83 -8.61
CA VAL A 199 -2.67 6.46 -8.75
C VAL A 199 -3.40 6.40 -7.40
N PRO A 200 -3.67 7.56 -6.74
CA PRO A 200 -4.34 7.60 -5.45
C PRO A 200 -5.77 7.03 -5.48
N HIS A 201 -6.27 6.58 -4.32
CA HIS A 201 -7.70 6.31 -4.18
C HIS A 201 -8.50 7.62 -4.20
N PRO A 202 -9.77 7.62 -4.68
CA PRO A 202 -10.53 6.48 -5.18
C PRO A 202 -10.28 6.14 -6.64
N GLY A 203 -9.42 6.87 -7.35
CA GLY A 203 -9.15 6.67 -8.78
C GLY A 203 -8.40 5.36 -9.10
N THR A 204 -8.39 5.01 -10.37
CA THR A 204 -7.53 3.99 -10.98
C THR A 204 -7.08 4.51 -12.34
N ILE A 205 -6.10 3.86 -12.96
CA ILE A 205 -5.71 4.19 -14.34
C ILE A 205 -6.86 4.08 -15.35
N TRP A 206 -7.89 3.29 -15.04
CA TRP A 206 -9.08 3.11 -15.89
C TRP A 206 -10.21 4.04 -15.48
N LYS A 207 -10.74 4.77 -16.45
CA LYS A 207 -11.88 5.67 -16.25
C LYS A 207 -13.12 4.87 -15.86
N GLY A 208 -13.81 5.32 -14.81
CA GLY A 208 -15.02 4.66 -14.30
C GLY A 208 -14.77 3.45 -13.38
N VAL A 209 -13.52 3.02 -13.19
CA VAL A 209 -13.14 2.01 -12.22
C VAL A 209 -12.55 2.69 -10.99
N ARG A 210 -12.95 2.24 -9.79
CA ARG A 210 -12.59 2.88 -8.52
C ARG A 210 -11.98 1.91 -7.51
N LYS A 211 -11.04 2.42 -6.71
CA LYS A 211 -10.57 1.79 -5.47
C LYS A 211 -11.55 2.14 -4.33
N LEU A 212 -12.04 1.16 -3.58
CA LEU A 212 -12.76 1.43 -2.33
C LEU A 212 -11.76 2.06 -1.34
N PRO A 213 -12.01 3.27 -0.79
CA PRO A 213 -11.05 3.89 0.13
C PRO A 213 -10.87 3.09 1.44
N PRO A 214 -9.72 3.20 2.12
CA PRO A 214 -9.48 2.56 3.43
C PRO A 214 -10.56 2.91 4.46
N GLY A 215 -10.98 1.97 5.30
CA GLY A 215 -11.98 2.21 6.35
C GLY A 215 -13.39 2.51 5.83
N HIS A 216 -13.70 2.09 4.59
CA HIS A 216 -15.01 2.24 3.98
C HIS A 216 -15.65 0.89 3.65
N PHE A 217 -16.98 0.91 3.55
CA PHE A 217 -17.75 -0.13 2.91
C PHE A 217 -18.66 0.47 1.82
N LEU A 218 -18.92 -0.30 0.79
CA LEU A 218 -19.84 0.00 -0.31
C LEU A 218 -21.08 -0.88 -0.14
N VAL A 219 -22.26 -0.29 -0.31
CA VAL A 219 -23.54 -0.99 -0.33
C VAL A 219 -24.15 -0.84 -1.72
N PHE A 220 -24.42 -1.97 -2.37
CA PHE A 220 -25.28 -2.03 -3.53
C PHE A 220 -26.59 -2.70 -3.15
N GLU A 221 -27.67 -1.90 -3.18
CA GLU A 221 -29.01 -2.34 -2.80
C GLU A 221 -30.02 -1.62 -3.67
N LYS A 222 -31.00 -2.36 -4.19
CA LYS A 222 -32.14 -1.79 -4.94
C LYS A 222 -31.71 -0.94 -6.14
N GLY A 223 -30.62 -1.33 -6.81
CA GLY A 223 -30.02 -0.61 -7.95
C GLY A 223 -29.25 0.66 -7.58
N ASN A 224 -29.13 0.98 -6.30
CA ASN A 224 -28.39 2.13 -5.82
C ASN A 224 -27.06 1.68 -5.20
N LEU A 225 -26.01 2.44 -5.50
CA LEU A 225 -24.68 2.26 -4.96
C LEU A 225 -24.38 3.42 -4.00
N SER A 226 -23.92 3.10 -2.79
CA SER A 226 -23.49 4.09 -1.81
C SER A 226 -22.21 3.65 -1.10
N VAL A 227 -21.34 4.60 -0.77
CA VAL A 227 -20.07 4.34 -0.08
C VAL A 227 -20.12 5.04 1.27
N HIS A 228 -19.79 4.31 2.33
CA HIS A 228 -19.89 4.76 3.72
C HIS A 228 -18.55 4.54 4.41
N ARG A 229 -18.16 5.49 5.24
CA ARG A 229 -16.97 5.38 6.08
C ARG A 229 -17.38 4.81 7.43
N TYR A 230 -16.78 3.67 7.82
CA TYR A 230 -17.03 3.06 9.14
C TYR A 230 -15.91 3.32 10.14
N TRP A 231 -14.74 3.75 9.65
CA TRP A 231 -13.61 4.09 10.52
C TRP A 231 -13.06 5.47 10.17
N ASP A 232 -12.89 6.27 11.21
CA ASP A 232 -12.17 7.52 11.18
C ASP A 232 -11.61 7.81 12.58
N PHE A 233 -10.45 8.46 12.65
CA PHE A 233 -9.95 9.06 13.88
C PHE A 233 -9.88 10.57 13.71
N ASP A 234 -9.93 11.32 14.81
CA ASP A 234 -9.75 12.78 14.76
C ASP A 234 -8.25 13.12 14.79
N PRO A 235 -7.64 13.53 13.67
CA PRO A 235 -6.22 13.84 13.62
C PRO A 235 -5.85 15.18 14.26
N THR A 236 -6.85 16.01 14.64
CA THR A 236 -6.62 17.28 15.35
C THR A 236 -6.42 17.07 16.84
N VAL A 237 -6.84 15.93 17.38
CA VAL A 237 -6.73 15.61 18.80
C VAL A 237 -5.28 15.30 19.17
N GLU A 238 -4.75 16.10 20.12
CA GLU A 238 -3.51 15.79 20.82
C GLU A 238 -3.82 15.26 22.22
N LYS A 239 -3.38 14.04 22.50
CA LYS A 239 -3.55 13.40 23.80
C LYS A 239 -2.60 14.02 24.83
N GLN A 240 -3.15 14.46 25.95
CA GLN A 240 -2.35 14.83 27.13
C GLN A 240 -1.88 13.56 27.84
N ILE A 241 -0.60 13.22 27.69
CA ILE A 241 -0.02 11.99 28.23
C ILE A 241 1.43 12.23 28.63
N THR A 242 1.86 11.61 29.73
CA THR A 242 3.27 11.64 30.14
C THR A 242 4.09 10.68 29.28
N ARG A 243 5.41 10.93 29.19
CA ARG A 243 6.33 10.03 28.47
C ARG A 243 6.26 8.59 28.99
N GLN A 244 6.21 8.40 30.30
CA GLN A 244 6.17 7.07 30.90
C GLN A 244 4.88 6.31 30.52
N GLN A 245 3.71 6.95 30.68
CA GLN A 245 2.44 6.36 30.26
C GLN A 245 2.45 6.03 28.76
N ALA A 246 3.03 6.92 27.93
CA ALA A 246 3.11 6.67 26.50
C ALA A 246 3.97 5.45 26.16
N VAL A 247 5.07 5.24 26.89
CA VAL A 247 5.92 4.05 26.76
C VAL A 247 5.15 2.80 27.17
N GLU A 248 4.50 2.80 28.33
CA GLU A 248 3.74 1.66 28.85
C GLU A 248 2.62 1.27 27.87
N THR A 249 1.80 2.23 27.44
CA THR A 249 0.72 1.99 26.48
C THR A 249 1.25 1.49 25.13
N LEU A 250 2.36 2.04 24.61
CA LEU A 250 2.95 1.55 23.36
C LEU A 250 3.45 0.11 23.49
N ARG A 251 4.10 -0.23 24.61
CA ARG A 251 4.56 -1.59 24.89
C ARG A 251 3.40 -2.57 24.87
N GLU A 252 2.31 -2.25 25.57
CA GLU A 252 1.11 -3.08 25.61
C GLU A 252 0.50 -3.26 24.21
N LEU A 253 0.19 -2.16 23.51
CA LEU A 253 -0.49 -2.20 22.23
C LEU A 253 0.30 -2.94 21.15
N LEU A 254 1.61 -2.68 21.04
CA LEU A 254 2.42 -3.29 20.00
C LEU A 254 2.75 -4.76 20.33
N THR A 255 2.96 -5.09 21.61
CA THR A 255 3.13 -6.49 22.04
C THR A 255 1.88 -7.31 21.73
N ASP A 256 0.70 -6.76 22.04
CA ASP A 256 -0.58 -7.39 21.72
C ASP A 256 -0.82 -7.49 20.22
N SER A 257 -0.45 -6.47 19.45
CA SER A 257 -0.56 -6.48 17.99
C SER A 257 0.27 -7.60 17.35
N VAL A 258 1.51 -7.79 17.82
CA VAL A 258 2.38 -8.90 17.38
C VAL A 258 1.80 -10.24 17.80
N ARG A 259 1.33 -10.37 19.05
CA ARG A 259 0.69 -11.60 19.56
C ARG A 259 -0.44 -12.06 18.66
N TYR A 260 -1.30 -11.13 18.26
CA TYR A 260 -2.42 -11.37 17.36
C TYR A 260 -1.96 -11.91 15.99
N ARG A 261 -0.87 -11.38 15.45
CA ARG A 261 -0.35 -11.74 14.12
C ARG A 261 0.53 -13.00 14.11
N LEU A 262 0.88 -13.54 15.27
CA LEU A 262 1.55 -14.82 15.41
C LEU A 262 0.60 -16.03 15.29
N GLN A 263 -0.72 -15.81 15.30
CA GLN A 263 -1.71 -16.89 15.14
C GLN A 263 -1.68 -17.45 13.71
N SER A 264 -1.19 -18.67 13.52
CA SER A 264 -1.12 -19.31 12.19
C SER A 264 -1.02 -20.84 12.34
N ASP A 265 -1.72 -21.59 11.49
CA ASP A 265 -1.61 -23.06 11.43
C ASP A 265 -0.51 -23.54 10.47
N VAL A 266 0.22 -22.60 9.85
CA VAL A 266 1.29 -22.84 8.88
C VAL A 266 2.59 -22.15 9.32
N PRO A 267 3.77 -22.54 8.77
CA PRO A 267 5.03 -21.91 9.12
C PRO A 267 5.03 -20.40 8.87
N LEU A 268 5.52 -19.65 9.87
CA LEU A 268 5.63 -18.20 9.88
C LEU A 268 7.06 -17.74 10.18
N GLY A 269 7.51 -16.69 9.49
CA GLY A 269 8.76 -15.98 9.77
C GLY A 269 8.61 -14.46 9.85
N SER A 270 9.73 -13.74 9.76
CA SER A 270 9.75 -12.28 9.75
C SER A 270 10.81 -11.72 8.81
N PHE A 271 10.49 -10.63 8.11
CA PHE A 271 11.47 -9.86 7.36
C PHE A 271 12.37 -9.08 8.32
N LEU A 272 13.70 -9.22 8.14
CA LEU A 272 14.70 -8.59 8.98
C LEU A 272 15.71 -7.81 8.14
N SER A 273 15.50 -6.49 8.04
CA SER A 273 16.42 -5.57 7.35
C SER A 273 17.50 -4.99 8.26
N GLY A 274 17.46 -5.31 9.56
CA GLY A 274 18.27 -4.68 10.59
C GLY A 274 17.90 -3.20 10.84
N GLY A 275 16.85 -2.68 10.22
CA GLY A 275 16.26 -1.37 10.55
C GLY A 275 15.52 -1.44 11.89
N ILE A 276 15.23 -0.29 12.48
CA ILE A 276 14.57 -0.22 13.81
C ILE A 276 13.24 -1.01 13.80
N ASP A 277 12.37 -0.78 12.81
CA ASP A 277 11.01 -1.31 12.86
C ASP A 277 10.96 -2.83 12.70
N SER A 278 11.63 -3.36 11.66
CA SER A 278 11.71 -4.80 11.42
C SER A 278 12.41 -5.54 12.57
N SER A 279 13.44 -4.93 13.16
CA SER A 279 14.14 -5.49 14.31
C SER A 279 13.26 -5.53 15.56
N LEU A 280 12.46 -4.48 15.81
CA LEU A 280 11.54 -4.44 16.95
C LEU A 280 10.40 -5.45 16.78
N ILE A 281 9.79 -5.54 15.60
CA ILE A 281 8.77 -6.55 15.33
C ILE A 281 9.34 -7.96 15.53
N THR A 282 10.54 -8.23 15.02
CA THR A 282 11.22 -9.52 15.21
C THR A 282 11.51 -9.79 16.68
N ALA A 283 11.97 -8.80 17.44
CA ALA A 283 12.31 -8.97 18.85
C ALA A 283 11.06 -9.25 19.71
N ILE A 284 9.97 -8.51 19.48
CA ILE A 284 8.69 -8.74 20.16
C ILE A 284 8.13 -10.11 19.79
N ALA A 285 8.23 -10.52 18.53
CA ALA A 285 7.79 -11.84 18.09
C ALA A 285 8.62 -12.97 18.70
N ALA A 286 9.95 -12.83 18.74
CA ALA A 286 10.85 -13.80 19.35
C ALA A 286 10.61 -13.95 20.87
N ALA A 287 10.27 -12.86 21.56
CA ALA A 287 9.96 -12.88 23.00
C ALA A 287 8.65 -13.60 23.35
N GLN A 288 7.78 -13.85 22.37
CA GLN A 288 6.48 -14.51 22.54
C GLN A 288 6.48 -15.96 22.04
N ARG A 289 7.65 -16.51 21.73
CA ARG A 289 7.81 -17.87 21.19
C ARG A 289 8.89 -18.61 21.96
N ASP A 290 8.67 -19.92 22.15
CA ASP A 290 9.67 -20.81 22.74
C ASP A 290 10.71 -21.26 21.71
N GLU A 291 10.32 -21.31 20.43
CA GLU A 291 11.19 -21.68 19.32
C GLU A 291 11.76 -20.46 18.60
N PRO A 292 13.02 -20.52 18.10
CA PRO A 292 13.60 -19.47 17.28
C PRO A 292 12.71 -19.10 16.09
N ILE A 293 12.36 -17.82 15.97
CA ILE A 293 11.63 -17.33 14.80
C ILE A 293 12.54 -17.37 13.56
N ARG A 294 11.99 -17.79 12.43
CA ARG A 294 12.68 -17.71 11.13
C ARG A 294 12.73 -16.26 10.66
N THR A 295 13.89 -15.82 10.21
CA THR A 295 14.10 -14.44 9.74
C THR A 295 14.77 -14.39 8.38
N PHE A 296 14.33 -13.47 7.54
CA PHE A 296 14.74 -13.40 6.15
C PHE A 296 15.27 -12.00 5.81
N SER A 297 16.42 -11.96 5.14
CA SER A 297 16.99 -10.73 4.58
C SER A 297 17.45 -10.97 3.14
N ILE A 298 17.47 -9.91 2.34
CA ILE A 298 18.10 -9.93 1.02
C ILE A 298 19.30 -8.99 1.02
N GLY A 299 20.37 -9.40 0.33
CA GLY A 299 21.53 -8.57 0.02
C GLY A 299 21.68 -8.41 -1.49
N PHE A 300 22.12 -7.23 -1.90
CA PHE A 300 22.49 -6.93 -3.28
C PHE A 300 24.02 -6.82 -3.38
N PRO A 301 24.63 -7.16 -4.52
CA PRO A 301 26.08 -7.08 -4.70
C PRO A 301 26.65 -5.65 -4.63
N VAL A 302 25.78 -4.62 -4.64
CA VAL A 302 26.18 -3.22 -4.52
C VAL A 302 26.19 -2.80 -3.05
N ALA A 303 27.39 -2.54 -2.51
CA ALA A 303 27.63 -2.26 -1.09
C ALA A 303 26.77 -1.12 -0.51
N ASP A 304 26.46 -0.10 -1.31
CA ASP A 304 25.61 1.04 -0.89
C ASP A 304 24.16 0.65 -0.58
N PHE A 305 23.73 -0.57 -0.97
CA PHE A 305 22.38 -1.11 -0.78
C PHE A 305 22.36 -2.39 0.07
N ASP A 306 23.49 -2.79 0.67
CA ASP A 306 23.57 -4.01 1.48
C ASP A 306 23.34 -3.72 2.97
N GLU A 307 22.15 -4.05 3.49
CA GLU A 307 21.79 -3.91 4.91
C GLU A 307 22.10 -5.18 5.74
N THR A 308 22.62 -6.23 5.11
CA THR A 308 22.63 -7.59 5.68
C THR A 308 23.53 -7.74 6.89
N HIS A 309 24.57 -6.91 7.05
CA HIS A 309 25.39 -6.90 8.25
C HIS A 309 24.58 -6.53 9.52
N TYR A 310 23.68 -5.53 9.42
CA TYR A 310 22.84 -5.16 10.55
C TYR A 310 21.77 -6.21 10.84
N ALA A 311 21.20 -6.82 9.79
CA ALA A 311 20.28 -7.94 9.94
C ALA A 311 20.96 -9.11 10.68
N ALA A 312 22.19 -9.47 10.30
CA ALA A 312 22.97 -10.49 10.97
C ALA A 312 23.26 -10.15 12.44
N GLN A 313 23.55 -8.88 12.75
CA GLN A 313 23.75 -8.43 14.13
C GLN A 313 22.51 -8.66 14.99
N VAL A 314 21.33 -8.29 14.47
CA VAL A 314 20.06 -8.46 15.18
C VAL A 314 19.68 -9.93 15.29
N ALA A 315 19.85 -10.70 14.22
CA ALA A 315 19.61 -12.14 14.22
C ALA A 315 20.45 -12.86 15.29
N ALA A 316 21.74 -12.54 15.39
CA ALA A 316 22.63 -13.10 16.40
C ALA A 316 22.21 -12.69 17.83
N HIS A 317 21.78 -11.43 18.02
CA HIS A 317 21.31 -10.93 19.32
C HIS A 317 20.03 -11.65 19.78
N LEU A 318 19.08 -11.83 18.87
CA LEU A 318 17.78 -12.45 19.12
C LEU A 318 17.80 -13.98 19.00
N LYS A 319 18.92 -14.56 18.56
CA LYS A 319 19.10 -16.00 18.29
C LYS A 319 18.05 -16.56 17.33
N THR A 320 17.77 -15.84 16.25
CA THR A 320 16.80 -16.26 15.23
C THR A 320 17.40 -17.29 14.27
N ASP A 321 16.54 -18.07 13.62
CA ASP A 321 16.91 -18.90 12.47
C ASP A 321 17.00 -17.98 11.24
N HIS A 322 18.19 -17.44 10.97
CA HIS A 322 18.37 -16.38 9.97
C HIS A 322 18.87 -16.90 8.63
N LYS A 323 18.13 -16.58 7.57
CA LYS A 323 18.50 -16.84 6.19
C LYS A 323 18.70 -15.53 5.44
N ARG A 324 19.92 -15.34 4.95
CA ARG A 324 20.28 -14.27 4.01
C ARG A 324 20.22 -14.82 2.60
N PHE A 325 19.52 -14.12 1.72
CA PHE A 325 19.56 -14.39 0.29
C PHE A 325 20.42 -13.35 -0.43
N GLU A 326 21.18 -13.78 -1.42
CA GLU A 326 21.89 -12.87 -2.32
C GLU A 326 21.13 -12.79 -3.64
N VAL A 327 20.81 -11.58 -4.09
CA VAL A 327 19.98 -11.34 -5.27
C VAL A 327 20.76 -10.48 -6.26
N GLN A 328 20.82 -10.96 -7.50
CA GLN A 328 21.24 -10.14 -8.65
C GLN A 328 19.98 -9.81 -9.47
N PRO A 329 19.32 -8.69 -9.18
CA PRO A 329 18.09 -8.33 -9.87
C PRO A 329 18.39 -8.02 -11.34
N SER A 330 17.65 -8.64 -12.27
CA SER A 330 17.57 -8.16 -13.64
C SER A 330 16.45 -7.12 -13.73
N GLY A 331 16.81 -5.90 -14.12
CA GLY A 331 15.87 -4.81 -14.31
C GLY A 331 14.82 -5.12 -15.38
N ALA A 332 15.23 -5.69 -16.51
CA ALA A 332 14.31 -5.94 -17.63
C ALA A 332 13.23 -6.97 -17.26
N GLN A 333 13.64 -8.12 -16.71
CA GLN A 333 12.71 -9.21 -16.38
C GLN A 333 11.77 -8.84 -15.22
N VAL A 334 12.24 -8.04 -14.26
CA VAL A 334 11.39 -7.67 -13.12
C VAL A 334 10.32 -6.64 -13.53
N ILE A 335 10.61 -5.74 -14.47
CA ILE A 335 9.64 -4.74 -14.94
C ILE A 335 8.40 -5.42 -15.52
N GLU A 336 8.55 -6.41 -16.40
CA GLU A 336 7.41 -7.13 -16.99
C GLU A 336 6.52 -7.77 -15.91
N LYS A 337 7.14 -8.40 -14.91
CA LYS A 337 6.43 -8.99 -13.77
C LYS A 337 5.71 -7.94 -12.94
N LEU A 338 6.37 -6.82 -12.63
CA LEU A 338 5.77 -5.74 -11.85
C LEU A 338 4.57 -5.13 -12.58
N VAL A 339 4.68 -4.85 -13.88
CA VAL A 339 3.59 -4.28 -14.68
C VAL A 339 2.36 -5.20 -14.70
N TRP A 340 2.57 -6.51 -14.84
CA TRP A 340 1.47 -7.48 -14.80
C TRP A 340 0.80 -7.57 -13.43
N HIS A 341 1.55 -7.49 -12.32
CA HIS A 341 1.00 -7.73 -10.99
C HIS A 341 0.44 -6.49 -10.30
N PHE A 342 0.95 -5.29 -10.60
CA PHE A 342 0.41 -4.04 -10.05
C PHE A 342 -0.84 -3.56 -10.79
N ASP A 343 -1.09 -4.07 -11.99
CA ASP A 343 -2.25 -3.82 -12.87
C ASP A 343 -2.52 -2.37 -13.29
N GLU A 344 -1.81 -1.42 -12.70
CA GLU A 344 -1.73 -0.02 -13.07
C GLU A 344 -0.28 0.47 -12.87
N PRO A 345 0.12 1.59 -13.50
CA PRO A 345 1.47 2.11 -13.35
C PRO A 345 1.83 2.36 -11.88
N PHE A 346 2.93 1.75 -11.43
CA PHE A 346 3.43 1.86 -10.06
C PHE A 346 4.95 2.08 -10.01
N GLY A 347 5.36 3.24 -9.53
CA GLY A 347 6.70 3.81 -9.72
C GLY A 347 7.64 3.69 -8.52
N ASP A 348 7.17 3.20 -7.36
CA ASP A 348 8.05 2.94 -6.22
C ASP A 348 8.98 1.76 -6.51
N SER A 349 10.23 2.11 -6.83
CA SER A 349 11.32 1.19 -7.09
C SER A 349 11.59 0.14 -5.99
N SER A 350 11.18 0.40 -4.74
CA SER A 350 11.33 -0.57 -3.66
C SER A 350 10.39 -1.77 -3.80
N ALA A 351 9.48 -1.77 -4.78
CA ALA A 351 8.75 -2.95 -5.22
C ALA A 351 9.69 -4.06 -5.73
N VAL A 352 10.81 -3.71 -6.38
CA VAL A 352 11.80 -4.69 -6.86
C VAL A 352 12.42 -5.51 -5.72
N PRO A 353 13.05 -4.91 -4.69
CA PRO A 353 13.59 -5.69 -3.58
C PRO A 353 12.49 -6.40 -2.77
N THR A 354 11.28 -5.82 -2.65
CA THR A 354 10.15 -6.48 -1.98
C THR A 354 9.68 -7.73 -2.73
N TRP A 355 9.68 -7.67 -4.08
CA TRP A 355 9.37 -8.81 -4.96
C TRP A 355 10.30 -9.99 -4.70
N TYR A 356 11.62 -9.76 -4.77
CA TYR A 356 12.60 -10.83 -4.58
C TYR A 356 12.62 -11.36 -3.14
N LEU A 357 12.50 -10.48 -2.14
CA LEU A 357 12.39 -10.91 -0.74
C LEU A 357 11.17 -11.83 -0.54
N SER A 358 10.03 -11.49 -1.16
CA SER A 358 8.81 -12.28 -1.06
C SER A 358 8.92 -13.62 -1.78
N GLU A 359 9.43 -13.63 -3.01
CA GLU A 359 9.67 -14.85 -3.81
C GLU A 359 10.53 -15.86 -3.06
N LEU A 360 11.62 -15.38 -2.44
CA LEU A 360 12.58 -16.23 -1.76
C LEU A 360 12.06 -16.67 -0.39
N THR A 361 11.36 -15.79 0.33
CA THR A 361 10.76 -16.13 1.63
C THR A 361 9.64 -17.16 1.48
N ARG A 362 8.84 -17.09 0.40
CA ARG A 362 7.76 -18.05 0.16
C ARG A 362 8.22 -19.51 0.13
N ARG A 363 9.46 -19.75 -0.29
CA ARG A 363 10.06 -21.10 -0.34
C ARG A 363 10.24 -21.71 1.05
N GLU A 364 10.21 -20.88 2.10
CA GLU A 364 10.51 -21.26 3.48
C GLU A 364 9.29 -21.21 4.40
N VAL A 365 8.36 -20.27 4.16
CA VAL A 365 7.17 -20.00 4.99
C VAL A 365 6.00 -19.49 4.14
N THR A 366 4.78 -19.63 4.65
CA THR A 366 3.56 -19.08 4.01
C THR A 366 3.16 -17.72 4.58
N VAL A 367 3.64 -17.39 5.78
CA VAL A 367 3.36 -16.13 6.47
C VAL A 367 4.66 -15.44 6.91
N ALA A 368 4.72 -14.11 6.76
CA ALA A 368 5.82 -13.30 7.26
C ALA A 368 5.32 -12.05 8.02
N LEU A 369 6.01 -11.66 9.09
CA LEU A 369 5.82 -10.36 9.74
C LEU A 369 6.74 -9.30 9.11
N SER A 370 6.24 -8.09 8.91
CA SER A 370 7.06 -6.92 8.51
C SER A 370 6.99 -5.77 9.52
N GLY A 371 7.94 -4.83 9.39
CA GLY A 371 8.01 -3.61 10.19
C GLY A 371 7.38 -2.37 9.53
N ASP A 372 6.64 -2.52 8.44
CA ASP A 372 6.06 -1.40 7.70
C ASP A 372 5.09 -0.58 8.56
N GLY A 373 5.03 0.74 8.34
CA GLY A 373 4.23 1.68 9.13
C GLY A 373 4.99 2.36 10.27
N GLY A 374 6.15 1.84 10.69
CA GLY A 374 6.92 2.41 11.79
C GLY A 374 7.44 3.83 11.52
N ASP A 375 7.71 4.17 10.26
CA ASP A 375 8.19 5.50 9.87
C ASP A 375 7.08 6.55 9.87
N GLU A 376 5.91 6.23 9.34
CA GLU A 376 4.73 7.10 9.32
C GLU A 376 4.23 7.36 10.73
N LEU A 377 4.12 6.32 11.55
CA LEU A 377 3.54 6.41 12.89
C LEU A 377 4.47 7.14 13.87
N PHE A 378 5.78 6.96 13.75
CA PHE A 378 6.77 7.47 14.72
C PHE A 378 7.77 8.46 14.12
N ALA A 379 7.39 9.15 13.04
CA ALA A 379 8.15 10.24 12.43
C ALA A 379 9.58 9.87 12.01
N GLY A 380 9.76 8.72 11.37
CA GLY A 380 11.06 8.15 11.02
C GLY A 380 11.67 8.57 9.68
N TYR A 381 10.98 9.37 8.86
CA TYR A 381 11.53 9.82 7.58
C TYR A 381 12.42 11.06 7.67
N GLU A 382 13.45 11.10 6.82
CA GLU A 382 14.32 12.28 6.67
C GLU A 382 13.54 13.51 6.14
N ARG A 383 12.48 13.30 5.35
CA ARG A 383 11.64 14.39 4.82
C ARG A 383 10.91 15.18 5.91
N TYR A 384 10.53 14.54 7.01
CA TYR A 384 9.96 15.23 8.17
C TYR A 384 10.97 16.17 8.84
N ARG A 385 12.24 15.72 8.94
CA ARG A 385 13.33 16.56 9.46
C ARG A 385 13.58 17.77 8.57
N ALA A 386 13.56 17.58 7.24
CA ALA A 386 13.66 18.67 6.29
C ALA A 386 12.51 19.67 6.49
N LEU A 387 11.27 19.19 6.65
CA LEU A 387 10.11 20.04 6.85
C LEU A 387 10.20 20.86 8.13
N TRP A 388 10.50 20.20 9.25
CA TRP A 388 10.73 20.84 10.53
C TRP A 388 11.81 21.93 10.44
N LEU A 389 12.94 21.64 9.81
CA LEU A 389 14.03 22.59 9.63
C LEU A 389 13.60 23.78 8.77
N SER A 390 12.82 23.54 7.72
CA SER A 390 12.32 24.60 6.82
C SER A 390 11.43 25.62 7.53
N VAL A 391 10.55 25.14 8.42
CA VAL A 391 9.69 26.01 9.24
C VAL A 391 10.51 26.77 10.26
N ARG A 392 11.47 26.11 10.92
CA ARG A 392 12.35 26.75 11.91
C ARG A 392 13.22 27.83 11.27
N LEU A 393 13.84 27.56 10.12
CA LEU A 393 14.65 28.51 9.38
C LEU A 393 13.84 29.72 8.91
N ARG A 394 12.62 29.51 8.39
CA ARG A 394 11.74 30.62 7.97
C ARG A 394 11.31 31.51 9.15
N ARG A 395 11.15 30.94 10.35
CA ARG A 395 10.88 31.71 11.58
C ARG A 395 12.09 32.49 12.07
N MET A 396 13.30 31.95 11.92
CA MET A 396 14.55 32.59 12.40
C MET A 396 15.10 33.61 11.41
N PHE A 397 14.90 33.38 10.11
CA PHE A 397 15.37 34.23 9.03
C PHE A 397 14.22 34.44 8.05
N PRO A 398 13.77 35.69 7.80
CA PRO A 398 12.89 35.99 6.68
C PRO A 398 13.69 35.83 5.38
N ILE A 399 13.87 34.58 4.95
CA ILE A 399 14.72 34.14 3.83
C ILE A 399 14.39 34.86 2.51
N HIS A 400 13.17 35.38 2.38
CA HIS A 400 12.72 36.32 1.32
C HIS A 400 13.53 37.64 1.26
N ARG A 401 14.45 37.88 2.19
CA ARG A 401 15.37 39.03 2.23
C ARG A 401 16.86 38.66 2.12
N MET A 402 17.22 37.39 1.93
CA MET A 402 18.63 36.99 1.78
C MET A 402 19.10 37.09 0.32
N PRO A 403 20.06 37.96 -0.02
CA PRO A 403 20.67 37.98 -1.34
C PRO A 403 21.43 36.66 -1.60
N GLY A 404 21.18 36.00 -2.74
CA GLY A 404 21.97 34.85 -3.20
C GLY A 404 21.25 33.50 -3.30
N ILE A 405 19.97 33.38 -2.93
CA ILE A 405 19.21 32.12 -3.11
C ILE A 405 19.13 31.71 -4.59
N GLY A 406 18.97 32.69 -5.48
CA GLY A 406 19.04 32.48 -6.94
C GLY A 406 20.42 32.01 -7.45
N LEU A 407 21.49 32.15 -6.65
CA LEU A 407 22.82 31.65 -6.99
C LEU A 407 22.94 30.14 -6.74
N VAL A 408 22.28 29.62 -5.69
CA VAL A 408 22.21 28.17 -5.41
C VAL A 408 21.47 27.42 -6.52
N GLN A 409 20.51 28.08 -7.18
CA GLN A 409 19.77 27.54 -8.32
C GLN A 409 20.66 27.28 -9.56
N ARG A 410 21.79 27.99 -9.67
CA ARG A 410 22.75 27.90 -10.79
C ARG A 410 23.89 26.91 -10.56
N LEU A 411 23.97 26.26 -9.39
CA LEU A 411 24.99 25.25 -9.13
C LEU A 411 24.66 23.96 -9.93
N PRO A 412 25.66 23.35 -10.60
CA PRO A 412 25.46 22.10 -11.34
C PRO A 412 25.07 20.97 -10.38
N ASP A 413 24.18 20.09 -10.84
CA ASP A 413 23.76 18.93 -10.04
C ASP A 413 24.93 17.95 -9.88
N SER A 414 25.11 17.40 -8.68
CA SER A 414 26.22 16.47 -8.42
C SER A 414 25.83 15.02 -8.74
N ASN A 415 26.76 14.28 -9.34
CA ASN A 415 26.59 12.91 -9.86
C ASN A 415 26.35 11.80 -8.81
N LYS A 416 26.45 12.09 -7.50
CA LYS A 416 26.15 11.11 -6.45
C LYS A 416 24.64 11.01 -6.19
N GLN A 417 24.09 9.79 -6.18
CA GLN A 417 22.67 9.47 -5.89
C GLN A 417 22.20 10.07 -4.54
N TYR A 418 23.12 10.28 -3.59
CA TYR A 418 22.92 10.95 -2.30
C TYR A 418 23.53 12.36 -2.21
N SER A 419 23.51 13.13 -3.30
CA SER A 419 24.07 14.48 -3.32
C SER A 419 23.40 15.41 -2.31
N ILE A 420 24.19 15.89 -1.34
CA ILE A 420 23.81 16.95 -0.39
C ILE A 420 23.37 18.21 -1.15
N MET A 421 24.01 18.50 -2.29
CA MET A 421 23.70 19.67 -3.11
C MET A 421 22.30 19.59 -3.75
N ARG A 422 21.90 18.41 -4.27
CA ARG A 422 20.55 18.19 -4.80
C ARG A 422 19.48 18.30 -3.71
N ARG A 423 19.78 17.82 -2.50
CA ARG A 423 18.90 17.96 -1.33
C ARG A 423 18.77 19.44 -0.92
N ALA A 424 19.87 20.18 -0.90
CA ALA A 424 19.88 21.61 -0.59
C ALA A 424 19.10 22.43 -1.63
N LYS A 425 19.30 22.20 -2.93
CA LYS A 425 18.58 22.91 -4.00
C LYS A 425 17.06 22.72 -3.90
N ARG A 426 16.59 21.47 -3.81
CA ARG A 426 15.16 21.16 -3.59
C ARG A 426 14.60 21.76 -2.30
N PHE A 427 15.43 21.83 -1.25
CA PHE A 427 15.05 22.45 0.00
C PHE A 427 14.79 23.96 -0.18
N PHE A 428 15.72 24.69 -0.80
CA PHE A 428 15.60 26.14 -0.99
C PHE A 428 14.52 26.54 -2.02
N GLU A 429 14.38 25.82 -3.14
CA GLU A 429 13.33 26.05 -4.15
C GLU A 429 11.92 25.98 -3.54
N ALA A 430 11.73 25.14 -2.53
CA ALA A 430 10.43 24.97 -1.89
C ALA A 430 10.10 26.08 -0.87
N LEU A 431 11.08 26.78 -0.28
CA LEU A 431 10.87 27.57 0.95
C LEU A 431 9.79 28.67 0.90
N GLU A 432 9.46 29.18 -0.29
CA GLU A 432 8.47 30.24 -0.50
C GLU A 432 7.02 29.73 -0.55
N GLN A 433 6.83 28.43 -0.75
CA GLN A 433 5.51 27.79 -0.90
C GLN A 433 4.83 27.49 0.45
N PRO A 434 3.49 27.28 0.48
CA PRO A 434 2.78 26.76 1.64
C PRO A 434 3.34 25.42 2.13
N GLU A 435 3.19 25.09 3.42
CA GLU A 435 3.75 23.87 4.03
C GLU A 435 3.40 22.57 3.30
N ALA A 436 2.13 22.40 2.93
CA ALA A 436 1.66 21.24 2.16
C ALA A 436 2.32 21.13 0.79
N ARG A 437 2.37 22.23 0.01
CA ARG A 437 3.02 22.25 -1.31
C ARG A 437 4.52 22.02 -1.22
N ARG A 438 5.19 22.55 -0.18
CA ARG A 438 6.60 22.24 0.12
C ARG A 438 6.82 20.76 0.36
N TYR A 439 5.92 20.16 1.12
CA TYR A 439 5.97 18.75 1.42
C TYR A 439 5.79 17.90 0.15
N LEU A 440 4.78 18.20 -0.68
CA LEU A 440 4.60 17.55 -1.99
C LEU A 440 5.85 17.68 -2.87
N ASN A 441 6.46 18.87 -2.93
CA ASN A 441 7.64 19.11 -3.75
C ASN A 441 8.84 18.23 -3.39
N TRP A 442 8.90 17.68 -2.18
CA TRP A 442 9.93 16.74 -1.77
C TRP A 442 9.54 15.27 -1.96
N LEU A 443 8.25 14.98 -2.13
CA LEU A 443 7.72 13.66 -2.47
C LEU A 443 7.79 13.40 -3.98
N GLN A 444 7.36 14.38 -4.79
CA GLN A 444 7.20 14.20 -6.23
C GLN A 444 8.52 14.04 -6.98
N ILE A 445 8.46 13.28 -8.08
CA ILE A 445 9.58 13.06 -8.99
C ILE A 445 9.56 14.04 -10.16
N PHE A 446 8.37 14.37 -10.65
CA PHE A 446 8.12 15.35 -11.70
C PHE A 446 7.44 16.59 -11.10
N PRO A 447 8.20 17.64 -10.80
CA PRO A 447 7.59 18.90 -10.40
C PRO A 447 6.66 19.45 -11.48
N GLU A 448 5.68 20.24 -11.08
CA GLU A 448 4.71 20.90 -11.97
C GLU A 448 5.36 21.55 -13.20
N ARG A 449 6.43 22.32 -13.02
CA ARG A 449 7.18 22.94 -14.13
C ARG A 449 7.72 21.93 -15.16
N MET A 450 8.11 20.74 -14.69
CA MET A 450 8.63 19.67 -15.54
C MET A 450 7.49 18.92 -16.22
N ARG A 451 6.36 18.71 -15.54
CA ARG A 451 5.14 18.16 -16.14
C ARG A 451 4.65 19.06 -17.27
N ALA A 452 4.60 20.39 -17.04
CA ALA A 452 4.24 21.37 -18.07
C ALA A 452 5.20 21.43 -19.27
N GLU A 453 6.50 21.17 -19.07
CA GLU A 453 7.46 21.03 -20.20
C GLU A 453 7.23 19.71 -20.95
N LEU A 454 6.98 18.63 -20.21
CA LEU A 454 6.87 17.26 -20.70
C LEU A 454 5.58 16.98 -21.46
N TYR A 455 4.44 17.54 -21.05
CA TYR A 455 3.14 17.19 -21.61
C TYR A 455 2.91 17.75 -23.01
N THR A 456 2.25 16.99 -23.86
CA THR A 456 1.72 17.48 -25.14
C THR A 456 0.54 18.43 -24.89
N ASP A 457 0.29 19.35 -25.82
CA ASP A 457 -0.83 20.28 -25.68
C ASP A 457 -2.17 19.54 -25.69
N ASP A 458 -2.31 18.53 -26.58
CA ASP A 458 -3.48 17.64 -26.65
C ASP A 458 -3.76 16.89 -25.34
N PHE A 459 -2.72 16.48 -24.61
CA PHE A 459 -2.91 15.82 -23.31
C PHE A 459 -3.35 16.82 -22.24
N VAL A 460 -2.77 18.03 -22.24
CA VAL A 460 -3.18 19.10 -21.31
C VAL A 460 -4.66 19.46 -21.49
N GLU A 461 -5.17 19.48 -22.71
CA GLU A 461 -6.60 19.74 -22.99
C GLU A 461 -7.54 18.65 -22.44
N GLN A 462 -7.04 17.43 -22.21
CA GLN A 462 -7.79 16.32 -21.64
C GLN A 462 -7.76 16.28 -20.11
N LEU A 463 -6.84 17.00 -19.48
CA LEU A 463 -6.72 17.00 -18.02
C LEU A 463 -7.92 17.70 -17.37
N PRO A 464 -8.37 17.22 -16.20
CA PRO A 464 -9.32 17.98 -15.40
C PRO A 464 -8.69 19.32 -14.99
N GLY A 465 -9.51 20.35 -14.78
CA GLY A 465 -9.02 21.65 -14.29
C GLY A 465 -8.54 21.65 -12.82
N GLU A 466 -8.60 20.49 -12.15
CA GLU A 466 -8.22 20.29 -10.75
C GLU A 466 -6.73 19.91 -10.66
N ASP A 467 -6.00 20.48 -9.70
CA ASP A 467 -4.57 20.17 -9.49
C ASP A 467 -4.46 18.84 -8.73
N PRO A 468 -3.64 17.86 -9.16
CA PRO A 468 -3.47 16.59 -8.42
C PRO A 468 -2.97 16.78 -6.98
N PHE A 469 -2.43 17.96 -6.64
CA PHE A 469 -2.12 18.34 -5.26
C PHE A 469 -3.34 18.31 -4.32
N GLU A 470 -4.56 18.48 -4.82
CA GLU A 470 -5.79 18.48 -4.00
C GLU A 470 -5.93 17.20 -3.17
N PHE A 471 -5.50 16.06 -3.69
CA PHE A 471 -5.48 14.80 -2.94
C PHE A 471 -4.66 14.92 -1.64
N LEU A 472 -3.41 15.36 -1.72
CA LEU A 472 -2.56 15.53 -0.54
C LEU A 472 -3.05 16.68 0.34
N ASP A 473 -3.49 17.80 -0.25
CA ASP A 473 -3.93 18.97 0.50
C ASP A 473 -5.17 18.65 1.35
N SER A 474 -6.15 17.94 0.78
CA SER A 474 -7.37 17.54 1.49
C SER A 474 -7.06 16.76 2.77
N VAL A 475 -6.08 15.86 2.72
CA VAL A 475 -5.61 15.08 3.88
C VAL A 475 -4.78 15.95 4.82
N TRP A 476 -3.93 16.83 4.31
CA TRP A 476 -3.11 17.76 5.08
C TRP A 476 -3.95 18.72 5.93
N GLN A 477 -5.10 19.19 5.41
CA GLN A 477 -6.00 20.07 6.14
C GLN A 477 -6.73 19.35 7.29
N ARG A 478 -6.85 18.02 7.26
CA ARG A 478 -7.51 17.29 8.36
C ARG A 478 -6.79 17.48 9.69
N SER A 479 -5.47 17.61 9.68
CA SER A 479 -4.63 17.74 10.87
C SER A 479 -4.32 19.20 11.23
N ASP A 480 -5.21 20.14 10.88
CA ASP A 480 -4.97 21.55 11.17
C ASP A 480 -4.82 21.81 12.68
N GLY A 481 -4.00 22.79 13.03
CA GLY A 481 -3.61 23.08 14.41
C GLY A 481 -2.53 22.15 15.01
N ARG A 482 -2.21 21.01 14.38
CA ARG A 482 -1.06 20.16 14.77
C ARG A 482 0.26 20.79 14.32
N ASP A 483 1.37 20.36 14.91
CA ASP A 483 2.70 20.77 14.44
C ASP A 483 3.01 20.20 13.04
N VAL A 484 3.91 20.85 12.30
CA VAL A 484 4.20 20.50 10.90
C VAL A 484 4.70 19.06 10.70
N VAL A 485 5.36 18.45 11.68
CA VAL A 485 5.84 17.06 11.58
C VAL A 485 4.67 16.10 11.78
N SER A 486 3.81 16.33 12.78
CA SER A 486 2.59 15.55 12.94
C SER A 486 1.66 15.67 11.74
N ARG A 487 1.52 16.87 11.16
CA ARG A 487 0.75 17.06 9.92
C ARG A 487 1.27 16.20 8.78
N ALA A 488 2.58 16.23 8.52
CA ALA A 488 3.20 15.40 7.48
C ALA A 488 3.09 13.89 7.75
N SER A 489 3.29 13.47 9.01
CA SER A 489 3.17 12.07 9.45
C SER A 489 1.74 11.55 9.30
N ILE A 490 0.74 12.34 9.69
CA ILE A 490 -0.68 12.00 9.53
C ILE A 490 -1.07 12.03 8.05
N SER A 491 -0.58 12.98 7.26
CA SER A 491 -0.79 13.00 5.81
C SER A 491 -0.28 11.72 5.16
N ASP A 492 0.95 11.30 5.46
CA ASP A 492 1.49 10.04 4.93
C ASP A 492 0.66 8.82 5.39
N LEU A 493 0.26 8.77 6.66
CA LEU A 493 -0.59 7.70 7.21
C LEU A 493 -1.91 7.54 6.45
N LEU A 494 -2.51 8.64 6.01
CA LEU A 494 -3.81 8.68 5.36
C LEU A 494 -3.74 8.72 3.82
N SER A 495 -2.55 8.84 3.23
CA SER A 495 -2.36 8.93 1.77
C SER A 495 -1.25 7.99 1.27
N TYR A 496 0.01 8.29 1.59
CA TYR A 496 1.18 7.54 1.14
C TYR A 496 1.15 6.07 1.58
N LEU A 497 0.88 5.80 2.86
CA LEU A 497 0.84 4.44 3.42
C LEU A 497 -0.19 3.54 2.72
N PRO A 498 -1.49 3.89 2.63
CA PRO A 498 -2.49 3.04 1.98
C PRO A 498 -2.29 2.92 0.46
N CYS A 499 -1.82 3.96 -0.22
CA CYS A 499 -1.72 3.97 -1.68
C CYS A 499 -0.41 3.37 -2.21
N ASP A 500 0.70 3.53 -1.49
CA ASP A 500 2.04 3.12 -1.93
C ASP A 500 2.53 1.89 -1.16
N LEU A 501 2.73 2.03 0.15
CA LEU A 501 3.40 1.00 0.95
C LEU A 501 2.55 -0.26 1.13
N CYS A 502 1.29 -0.12 1.50
CA CYS A 502 0.35 -1.25 1.63
C CYS A 502 0.19 -1.95 0.28
N THR A 503 -0.03 -1.19 -0.81
CA THR A 503 -0.14 -1.72 -2.18
C THR A 503 1.11 -2.49 -2.58
N LYS A 504 2.30 -1.92 -2.38
CA LYS A 504 3.58 -2.57 -2.70
C LYS A 504 3.74 -3.89 -1.95
N VAL A 505 3.54 -3.87 -0.64
CA VAL A 505 3.74 -5.06 0.19
C VAL A 505 2.73 -6.14 -0.20
N ASP A 506 1.45 -5.78 -0.34
CA ASP A 506 0.41 -6.72 -0.73
C ASP A 506 0.65 -7.31 -2.13
N VAL A 507 0.85 -6.48 -3.15
CA VAL A 507 1.04 -6.97 -4.53
C VAL A 507 2.31 -7.81 -4.65
N ALA A 508 3.45 -7.32 -4.14
CA ALA A 508 4.72 -8.02 -4.27
C ALA A 508 4.76 -9.32 -3.48
N SER A 509 4.11 -9.39 -2.31
CA SER A 509 4.05 -10.63 -1.54
C SER A 509 3.03 -11.61 -2.12
N MET A 510 1.88 -11.13 -2.57
CA MET A 510 0.81 -11.96 -3.10
C MET A 510 1.08 -12.50 -4.49
N ALA A 511 1.94 -11.85 -5.28
CA ALA A 511 2.48 -12.42 -6.52
C ALA A 511 3.16 -13.78 -6.29
N HIS A 512 3.61 -14.05 -5.06
CA HIS A 512 4.25 -15.31 -4.66
C HIS A 512 3.44 -16.04 -3.59
N SER A 513 2.15 -15.77 -3.44
CA SER A 513 1.30 -16.43 -2.44
C SER A 513 1.89 -16.39 -1.01
N LEU A 514 2.52 -15.26 -0.64
CA LEU A 514 3.08 -15.02 0.70
C LEU A 514 2.22 -14.00 1.44
N GLU A 515 1.68 -14.39 2.59
CA GLU A 515 0.97 -13.46 3.46
C GLU A 515 1.93 -12.63 4.30
N VAL A 516 1.96 -11.32 4.08
CA VAL A 516 2.71 -10.39 4.94
C VAL A 516 1.75 -9.69 5.90
N ARG A 517 2.08 -9.76 7.21
CA ARG A 517 1.32 -9.13 8.30
C ARG A 517 2.12 -7.97 8.88
N GLN A 518 1.46 -6.84 9.09
CA GLN A 518 2.10 -5.58 9.51
C GLN A 518 1.61 -5.19 10.92
N PRO A 519 2.30 -5.56 12.02
CA PRO A 519 1.84 -5.29 13.39
C PRO A 519 1.76 -3.80 13.75
N MET A 520 2.61 -2.96 13.18
CA MET A 520 2.51 -1.51 13.40
C MET A 520 1.18 -0.94 12.89
N LEU A 521 0.52 -1.60 11.94
CA LEU A 521 -0.74 -1.17 11.32
C LEU A 521 -1.99 -1.69 12.04
N ASP A 522 -1.87 -2.22 13.26
CA ASP A 522 -3.03 -2.41 14.13
C ASP A 522 -3.66 -1.06 14.43
N HIS A 523 -4.96 -0.91 14.18
CA HIS A 523 -5.66 0.36 14.30
C HIS A 523 -5.49 1.01 15.68
N ARG A 524 -5.34 0.21 16.75
CA ARG A 524 -5.11 0.72 18.11
C ARG A 524 -3.73 1.36 18.24
N VAL A 525 -2.71 0.80 17.59
CA VAL A 525 -1.36 1.39 17.53
C VAL A 525 -1.39 2.65 16.67
N VAL A 526 -2.09 2.62 15.54
CA VAL A 526 -2.24 3.75 14.62
C VAL A 526 -2.91 4.94 15.30
N GLU A 527 -4.09 4.73 15.89
CA GLU A 527 -4.86 5.76 16.60
C GLU A 527 -4.07 6.34 17.77
N PHE A 528 -3.40 5.47 18.54
CA PHE A 528 -2.53 5.91 19.62
C PHE A 528 -1.40 6.80 19.10
N ALA A 529 -0.63 6.34 18.11
CA ALA A 529 0.50 7.08 17.55
C ALA A 529 0.11 8.41 16.89
N ALA A 530 -1.05 8.47 16.24
CA ALA A 530 -1.60 9.70 15.66
C ALA A 530 -1.96 10.75 16.73
N SER A 531 -2.48 10.28 17.88
CA SER A 531 -2.86 11.16 19.00
C SER A 531 -1.67 11.72 19.80
N LEU A 532 -0.46 11.18 19.65
CA LEU A 532 0.68 11.58 20.45
C LEU A 532 1.19 13.01 20.13
N PRO A 533 1.65 13.77 21.15
CA PRO A 533 2.45 14.96 20.93
C PRO A 533 3.73 14.67 20.16
N VAL A 534 4.15 15.60 19.29
CA VAL A 534 5.34 15.43 18.46
C VAL A 534 6.61 15.19 19.26
N ASP A 535 6.76 15.82 20.44
CA ASP A 535 7.98 15.72 21.26
C ASP A 535 8.24 14.31 21.82
N LEU A 536 7.25 13.42 21.77
CA LEU A 536 7.39 12.01 22.09
C LEU A 536 7.88 11.20 20.88
N LYS A 537 7.57 11.62 19.66
CA LYS A 537 7.95 10.92 18.42
C LYS A 537 9.24 11.46 17.81
N PHE A 538 9.45 12.77 17.91
CA PHE A 538 10.44 13.51 17.15
C PHE A 538 11.04 14.67 17.96
N ARG A 539 12.38 14.82 17.90
CA ARG A 539 13.09 15.97 18.47
C ARG A 539 14.25 16.39 17.58
N GLY A 540 14.06 17.49 16.87
CA GLY A 540 15.07 18.17 16.05
C GLY A 540 15.61 17.34 14.88
N ARG A 541 16.51 16.38 15.17
CA ARG A 541 17.17 15.53 14.17
C ARG A 541 16.81 14.05 14.28
N ARG A 542 16.06 13.64 15.29
CA ARG A 542 15.79 12.22 15.58
C ARG A 542 14.30 11.96 15.71
N GLY A 543 13.80 11.05 14.88
CA GLY A 543 12.46 10.45 15.01
C GLY A 543 12.53 9.13 15.76
N LYS A 544 11.41 8.42 15.87
CA LYS A 544 11.28 7.11 16.52
C LYS A 544 11.71 7.09 17.99
N LEU A 545 11.63 8.24 18.67
CA LEU A 545 12.07 8.37 20.06
C LEU A 545 11.26 7.46 20.99
N LEU A 546 9.94 7.46 20.85
CA LEU A 546 9.10 6.60 21.70
C LEU A 546 9.36 5.10 21.47
N LEU A 547 9.69 4.67 20.25
CA LEU A 547 10.05 3.28 19.98
C LEU A 547 11.35 2.88 20.70
N GLU A 548 12.33 3.77 20.72
CA GLU A 548 13.59 3.56 21.46
C GLU A 548 13.35 3.57 22.97
N ASP A 549 12.56 4.52 23.48
CA ASP A 549 12.22 4.57 24.91
C ASP A 549 11.46 3.31 25.33
N ALA A 550 10.58 2.80 24.46
CA ALA A 550 9.72 1.66 24.75
C ALA A 550 10.37 0.30 24.55
N PHE A 551 11.30 0.13 23.61
CA PHE A 551 11.84 -1.19 23.26
C PHE A 551 13.37 -1.18 23.04
N GLY A 552 14.06 -0.12 23.46
CA GLY A 552 15.50 0.03 23.30
C GLY A 552 16.35 -1.03 24.00
N ASP A 553 15.74 -1.78 24.92
CA ASP A 553 16.31 -2.93 25.62
C ASP A 553 16.25 -4.24 24.83
N MET A 554 15.42 -4.32 23.79
CA MET A 554 15.17 -5.57 23.05
C MET A 554 16.09 -5.81 21.84
N ILE A 555 16.76 -4.77 21.35
CA ILE A 555 17.66 -4.87 20.19
C ILE A 555 18.98 -4.14 20.45
N PRO A 556 20.07 -4.45 19.72
CA PRO A 556 21.35 -3.78 19.93
C PRO A 556 21.25 -2.26 19.76
N ARG A 557 21.80 -1.49 20.72
CA ARG A 557 21.79 -0.01 20.67
C ARG A 557 22.40 0.58 19.39
N SER A 558 23.32 -0.15 18.74
CA SER A 558 23.88 0.25 17.44
C SER A 558 22.82 0.43 16.35
N ILE A 559 21.72 -0.33 16.41
CA ILE A 559 20.63 -0.26 15.43
C ILE A 559 19.87 1.08 15.52
N PHE A 560 19.68 1.62 16.72
CA PHE A 560 19.03 2.92 16.91
C PHE A 560 19.86 4.12 16.47
N HIS A 561 21.18 3.95 16.39
CA HIS A 561 22.13 5.01 16.05
C HIS A 561 22.67 4.90 14.62
N ARG A 562 22.34 3.82 13.90
CA ARG A 562 22.79 3.64 12.51
C ARG A 562 22.16 4.70 11.61
N ARG A 563 22.84 5.03 10.51
CA ARG A 563 22.25 5.86 9.46
C ARG A 563 21.13 5.06 8.77
N LYS A 564 19.96 5.67 8.60
CA LYS A 564 18.87 5.07 7.82
C LYS A 564 19.35 4.84 6.39
N MET A 565 19.23 3.60 5.92
CA MET A 565 19.35 3.25 4.51
C MET A 565 17.96 2.86 4.02
N GLY A 566 17.69 3.12 2.73
CA GLY A 566 16.41 2.79 2.13
C GLY A 566 16.47 1.42 1.49
N PHE A 567 15.32 0.76 1.37
CA PHE A 567 15.18 -0.51 0.68
C PHE A 567 15.13 -0.28 -0.84
N GLY A 568 16.28 0.06 -1.44
CA GLY A 568 16.38 0.53 -2.83
C GLY A 568 17.32 -0.30 -3.70
N ILE A 569 17.30 0.01 -4.99
CA ILE A 569 18.14 -0.60 -6.03
C ILE A 569 18.92 0.49 -6.80
N PRO A 570 20.03 0.14 -7.47
CA PRO A 570 20.87 1.08 -8.21
C PRO A 570 20.25 1.49 -9.57
N ILE A 571 19.00 2.00 -9.57
CA ILE A 571 18.25 2.38 -10.79
C ILE A 571 19.08 3.29 -11.70
N GLY A 572 19.76 4.28 -11.13
CA GLY A 572 20.58 5.19 -11.95
C GLY A 572 21.65 4.46 -12.76
N GLN A 573 22.20 3.35 -12.25
CA GLN A 573 23.16 2.55 -13.01
C GLN A 573 22.46 1.70 -14.06
N TRP A 574 21.33 1.06 -13.72
CA TRP A 574 20.55 0.28 -14.68
C TRP A 574 20.21 1.04 -15.95
N PHE A 575 19.77 2.29 -15.84
CA PHE A 575 19.43 3.13 -16.99
C PHE A 575 20.64 3.59 -17.83
N ARG A 576 21.87 3.42 -17.34
CA ARG A 576 23.08 3.65 -18.13
C ARG A 576 23.63 2.37 -18.77
N ASP A 577 23.32 1.22 -18.17
CA ASP A 577 23.87 -0.08 -18.53
C ASP A 577 22.73 -1.03 -18.99
N GLU A 578 22.23 -1.89 -18.11
CA GLU A 578 21.29 -3.00 -18.43
C GLU A 578 20.01 -2.55 -19.15
N LEU A 579 19.38 -1.46 -18.71
CA LEU A 579 18.09 -0.98 -19.25
C LEU A 579 18.26 -0.04 -20.43
N LYS A 580 19.48 0.38 -20.77
CA LYS A 580 19.72 1.32 -21.86
C LYS A 580 19.13 0.84 -23.19
N PRO A 581 19.34 -0.41 -23.65
CA PRO A 581 18.72 -0.89 -24.89
C PRO A 581 17.19 -0.78 -24.87
N MET A 582 16.56 -1.24 -23.77
CA MET A 582 15.11 -1.19 -23.59
C MET A 582 14.57 0.25 -23.66
N VAL A 583 15.25 1.21 -23.02
CA VAL A 583 14.86 2.63 -23.07
C VAL A 583 14.88 3.19 -24.48
N HIS A 584 15.91 2.87 -25.27
CA HIS A 584 16.00 3.35 -26.65
C HIS A 584 14.98 2.68 -27.57
N GLU A 585 14.70 1.40 -27.35
CA GLU A 585 13.72 0.63 -28.12
C GLU A 585 12.29 1.06 -27.83
N THR A 586 11.94 1.31 -26.56
CA THR A 586 10.56 1.60 -26.16
C THR A 586 10.30 3.10 -26.00
N LEU A 587 10.92 3.77 -25.03
CA LEU A 587 10.65 5.17 -24.73
C LEU A 587 11.03 6.13 -25.86
N LEU A 588 12.06 5.80 -26.64
CA LEU A 588 12.51 6.59 -27.78
C LEU A 588 12.12 5.95 -29.13
N GLY A 589 11.42 4.82 -29.09
CA GLY A 589 10.95 4.10 -30.27
C GLY A 589 9.91 4.91 -31.06
N PRO A 590 9.75 4.65 -32.37
CA PRO A 590 8.70 5.28 -33.17
C PRO A 590 7.28 4.81 -32.77
N ASP A 591 7.16 3.68 -32.07
CA ASP A 591 5.92 3.07 -31.60
C ASP A 591 5.67 3.29 -30.10
N ALA A 592 6.38 4.25 -29.48
CA ALA A 592 6.26 4.58 -28.06
C ALA A 592 4.80 4.88 -27.69
N ARG A 593 4.23 4.13 -26.75
CA ARG A 593 2.84 4.28 -26.31
C ARG A 593 2.62 5.53 -25.46
N ILE A 594 3.68 6.07 -24.86
CA ILE A 594 3.65 7.34 -24.13
C ILE A 594 3.59 8.58 -25.04
N ALA A 595 3.81 8.44 -26.35
CA ALA A 595 3.91 9.58 -27.28
C ALA A 595 2.69 10.51 -27.33
N PRO A 596 1.43 10.02 -27.19
CA PRO A 596 0.26 10.91 -27.11
C PRO A 596 0.28 11.84 -25.89
N TYR A 597 0.94 11.44 -24.81
CA TYR A 597 0.94 12.16 -23.53
C TYR A 597 2.15 13.07 -23.37
N PHE A 598 3.32 12.67 -23.89
CA PHE A 598 4.59 13.32 -23.61
C PHE A 598 5.33 13.75 -24.88
N ARG A 599 5.87 14.97 -24.86
CA ARG A 599 6.72 15.53 -25.91
C ARG A 599 8.01 14.74 -26.02
N ARG A 600 8.22 14.13 -27.18
CA ARG A 600 9.36 13.25 -27.49
C ARG A 600 10.71 13.92 -27.22
N GLU A 601 10.85 15.19 -27.61
CA GLU A 601 12.10 15.95 -27.48
C GLU A 601 12.52 16.10 -26.01
N VAL A 602 11.53 16.20 -25.12
CA VAL A 602 11.77 16.32 -23.67
C VAL A 602 12.20 14.97 -23.10
N VAL A 603 11.58 13.87 -23.54
CA VAL A 603 11.99 12.50 -23.14
C VAL A 603 13.41 12.21 -23.62
N GLU A 604 13.74 12.51 -24.88
CA GLU A 604 15.09 12.37 -25.46
C GLU A 604 16.13 13.18 -24.67
N LYS A 605 15.79 14.41 -24.29
CA LYS A 605 16.64 15.26 -23.43
C LYS A 605 16.89 14.63 -22.06
N LEU A 606 15.88 14.07 -21.40
CA LEU A 606 16.02 13.40 -20.10
C LEU A 606 16.93 12.17 -20.20
N VAL A 607 16.76 11.34 -21.24
CA VAL A 607 17.62 10.17 -21.51
C VAL A 607 19.05 10.63 -21.77
N GLY A 608 19.25 11.55 -22.71
CA GLY A 608 20.58 12.04 -23.09
C GLY A 608 21.35 12.72 -21.95
N GLN A 609 20.67 13.46 -21.07
CA GLN A 609 21.28 14.03 -19.85
C GLN A 609 21.68 12.96 -18.84
N HIS A 610 20.89 11.89 -18.72
CA HIS A 610 21.18 10.80 -17.80
C HIS A 610 22.38 9.96 -18.23
N GLU A 611 22.43 9.60 -19.51
CA GLU A 611 23.51 8.79 -20.07
C GLU A 611 24.85 9.52 -20.04
N ARG A 612 24.84 10.83 -20.33
CA ARG A 612 26.04 11.69 -20.27
C ARG A 612 26.44 12.07 -18.84
N MET A 613 25.71 11.60 -17.84
CA MET A 613 25.91 11.92 -16.41
C MET A 613 25.91 13.43 -16.12
N GLU A 614 25.12 14.20 -16.89
CA GLU A 614 24.90 15.62 -16.63
C GLU A 614 23.88 15.81 -15.49
N ASN A 615 22.82 15.01 -15.50
CA ASN A 615 21.77 15.00 -14.49
C ASN A 615 21.29 13.58 -14.20
N ASN A 616 21.04 13.25 -12.92
CA ASN A 616 20.50 11.93 -12.55
C ASN A 616 18.96 11.89 -12.67
N HIS A 617 18.47 11.36 -13.80
CA HIS A 617 17.06 11.11 -14.10
C HIS A 617 16.61 9.66 -13.85
N GLY A 618 17.40 8.80 -13.20
CA GLY A 618 17.09 7.36 -13.08
C GLY A 618 15.67 7.07 -12.60
N TYR A 619 15.21 7.70 -11.51
CA TYR A 619 13.85 7.51 -11.02
C TYR A 619 12.75 8.09 -11.94
N ARG A 620 13.06 9.14 -12.73
CA ARG A 620 12.13 9.69 -13.73
C ARG A 620 11.96 8.72 -14.88
N LEU A 621 13.08 8.25 -15.41
CA LEU A 621 13.10 7.27 -16.49
C LEU A 621 12.47 5.96 -16.05
N TRP A 622 12.64 5.55 -14.79
CA TRP A 622 11.90 4.42 -14.20
C TRP A 622 10.38 4.60 -14.29
N ASN A 623 9.86 5.74 -13.85
CA ASN A 623 8.42 6.01 -13.89
C ASN A 623 7.88 6.05 -15.32
N LEU A 624 8.60 6.69 -16.25
CA LEU A 624 8.22 6.71 -17.67
C LEU A 624 8.27 5.31 -18.29
N LEU A 625 9.29 4.51 -17.97
CA LEU A 625 9.44 3.14 -18.48
C LEU A 625 8.34 2.23 -17.94
N ILE A 626 7.98 2.33 -16.65
CA ILE A 626 6.87 1.56 -16.08
C ILE A 626 5.55 1.91 -16.78
N LEU A 627 5.26 3.20 -16.99
CA LEU A 627 4.07 3.61 -17.70
C LEU A 627 4.06 3.11 -19.15
N GLU A 628 5.18 3.25 -19.86
CA GLU A 628 5.32 2.75 -21.25
C GLU A 628 5.08 1.24 -21.34
N GLN A 629 5.69 0.45 -20.45
CA GLN A 629 5.51 -1.00 -20.44
C GLN A 629 4.08 -1.39 -20.06
N TRP A 630 3.46 -0.67 -19.13
CA TRP A 630 2.06 -0.86 -18.79
C TRP A 630 1.14 -0.56 -19.97
N LEU A 631 1.34 0.57 -20.65
CA LEU A 631 0.57 0.92 -21.85
C LEU A 631 0.74 -0.17 -22.92
N ARG A 632 1.96 -0.65 -23.20
CA ARG A 632 2.17 -1.73 -24.18
C ARG A 632 1.45 -3.03 -23.83
N GLN A 633 1.26 -3.31 -22.55
CA GLN A 633 0.60 -4.53 -22.10
C GLN A 633 -0.93 -4.43 -22.14
N TRP A 634 -1.49 -3.23 -21.92
CA TRP A 634 -2.92 -3.05 -21.67
C TRP A 634 -3.63 -2.08 -22.64
N ASN A 635 -2.90 -1.37 -23.53
CA ASN A 635 -3.40 -0.34 -24.45
C ASN A 635 -2.76 -0.45 -25.86
#